data_AF-A0A2D5UGY0-F1
#
_entry.id   AF-A0A2D5UGY0-F1
#
_cell.length_a   1.000
_cell.length_b   1.000
_cell.length_c   1.000
_cell.angle_alpha   90.00
_cell.angle_beta   90.00
_cell.angle_gamma   90.00
#
_symmetry.space_group_name_H-M   'P 1'
#
loop_
_entity.id
_entity.type
_entity.pdbx_description
1 polymer ?
#
loop_
_entity_poly.entity_id
_entity_poly.type
_entity_poly.pdbx_seq_one_letter_code
_entity_poly.pdbx_strand_id
1 'polypeptide(L)'
;MNLTPSKFKNFSFIFFVFVLLNSCSQKDNCVNFIIPPSLTNNPSFDVICTNDRPLITFFNTKCGVEPIMYTIQIASDKQFTDILIEYNNVKAKTELITSKLLEEKDRLPIDKQYYYWRVKATDKLGNESSWTSSRFYLDTKSDDHFMNLKRVKVDLVAVSNGANAENIIDLTDIGNTTYWEPPPPYKTHPWVEFTFPEPTEFSRIWMLSNPNSKEGWLTDFYWMSSLDGKNWTKIEETVTTDNHTFRNIIDFTPVSAKYLKLIINDFYGYAPQVYTAVFYSPGSPEPPIVPDDDYVLLVGDQYNGFTFTQLAEFVEGLDLNLKTVTIPHYEISLDILESLNPQPVAIIFSGNNANYPNLPMYEFNGGFEIVRNSDIPILGICAGHQLEVMAYGYTYAHSTGWFDHTILDIETEVVPDSIEIIKKSPVFKNIPNPFFGVEIHSWATAEEVFSIIGFELLAKSSYVQVQKIKGRMVFGEQFHAEVDISANQGKPMIYNFLSLALNHKNNTNINN
;
A
#
# COMPACT_ATOMS: atom_id res chain seq x y z
N MET A 1 8.05 46.78 20.86
CA MET A 1 9.04 45.84 21.45
C MET A 1 8.77 44.49 20.82
N ASN A 2 9.80 43.95 20.16
CA ASN A 2 9.78 42.75 19.34
C ASN A 2 9.31 41.52 20.12
N LEU A 3 8.38 40.76 19.57
CA LEU A 3 8.10 39.39 19.99
C LEU A 3 8.68 38.45 18.93
N THR A 4 9.75 37.78 19.32
CA THR A 4 10.41 36.68 18.60
C THR A 4 9.56 35.41 18.63
N PRO A 5 9.49 34.62 17.54
CA PRO A 5 8.94 33.28 17.58
C PRO A 5 10.05 32.28 17.95
N SER A 6 9.88 31.55 19.05
CA SER A 6 10.69 30.36 19.30
C SER A 6 9.85 29.30 19.98
N LYS A 7 9.63 28.18 19.27
CA LYS A 7 9.83 26.79 19.71
C LYS A 7 8.91 25.89 18.90
N PHE A 8 9.33 25.58 17.68
CA PHE A 8 9.01 24.31 17.05
C PHE A 8 9.48 23.22 18.03
N LYS A 9 8.55 22.39 18.50
CA LYS A 9 8.87 21.19 19.26
C LYS A 9 9.42 20.16 18.27
N ASN A 10 10.57 19.59 18.64
CA ASN A 10 11.18 18.44 17.98
C ASN A 10 10.13 17.34 17.77
N PHE A 11 9.73 17.12 16.52
CA PHE A 11 9.15 15.85 16.09
C PHE A 11 10.31 14.89 15.87
N SER A 12 10.65 14.07 16.86
CA SER A 12 11.49 12.90 16.65
C SER A 12 10.67 11.85 15.90
N PHE A 13 10.79 11.84 14.57
CA PHE A 13 10.43 10.68 13.77
C PHE A 13 11.48 9.59 14.02
N ILE A 14 11.18 8.67 14.93
CA ILE A 14 11.98 7.45 15.10
C ILE A 14 11.48 6.46 14.05
N PHE A 15 12.06 6.50 12.85
CA PHE A 15 11.93 5.42 11.87
C PHE A 15 13.00 4.38 12.13
N PHE A 16 12.61 3.19 12.59
CA PHE A 16 13.48 2.02 12.54
C PHE A 16 13.46 1.46 11.12
N VAL A 17 14.28 2.04 10.25
CA VAL A 17 14.67 1.38 9.00
C VAL A 17 15.75 0.36 9.36
N PHE A 18 15.46 -0.93 9.15
CA PHE A 18 16.53 -1.93 9.06
C PHE A 18 17.30 -1.69 7.75
N VAL A 19 18.18 -0.69 7.76
CA VAL A 19 19.25 -0.59 6.77
C VAL A 19 20.32 -1.58 7.22
N LEU A 20 20.43 -2.70 6.51
CA LEU A 20 21.65 -3.51 6.54
C LEU A 20 22.79 -2.68 5.92
N LEU A 21 23.35 -1.76 6.70
CA LEU A 21 24.65 -1.14 6.43
C LEU A 21 25.74 -2.19 6.69
N ASN A 22 26.01 -3.00 5.67
CA ASN A 22 27.29 -3.67 5.52
C ASN A 22 27.89 -3.22 4.18
N SER A 23 28.29 -1.96 4.10
CA SER A 23 29.20 -1.48 3.06
C SER A 23 30.65 -1.68 3.54
N CYS A 24 31.50 -2.15 2.62
CA CYS A 24 32.93 -2.48 2.77
C CYS A 24 33.30 -3.88 3.32
N SER A 25 33.03 -4.92 2.52
CA SER A 25 34.02 -6.00 2.23
C SER A 25 33.60 -6.96 1.10
N GLN A 26 32.37 -6.89 0.56
CA GLN A 26 31.85 -7.92 -0.35
C GLN A 26 32.24 -7.82 -1.83
N LYS A 27 32.69 -6.67 -2.35
CA LYS A 27 32.91 -6.52 -3.82
C LYS A 27 34.02 -7.43 -4.39
N ASP A 28 35.05 -7.75 -3.62
CA ASP A 28 36.18 -8.55 -4.12
C ASP A 28 35.88 -10.07 -4.20
N ASN A 29 34.80 -10.54 -3.55
CA ASN A 29 34.39 -11.96 -3.60
C ASN A 29 33.30 -12.25 -4.65
N CYS A 30 32.71 -11.25 -5.32
CA CYS A 30 31.56 -11.42 -6.22
C CYS A 30 31.92 -11.77 -7.69
N VAL A 31 33.19 -12.07 -8.02
CA VAL A 31 33.61 -12.29 -9.43
C VAL A 31 33.34 -13.72 -9.92
N ASN A 32 33.25 -14.70 -9.01
CA ASN A 32 33.15 -16.13 -9.35
C ASN A 32 31.80 -16.79 -9.02
N PHE A 33 30.85 -16.07 -8.43
CA PHE A 33 29.51 -16.58 -8.16
C PHE A 33 28.47 -15.46 -8.15
N ILE A 34 27.24 -15.79 -8.53
CA ILE A 34 26.10 -14.85 -8.54
C ILE A 34 25.10 -15.28 -7.47
N ILE A 35 24.69 -14.35 -6.63
CA ILE A 35 23.60 -14.55 -5.66
C ILE A 35 22.26 -14.37 -6.39
N PRO A 36 21.23 -15.19 -6.14
CA PRO A 36 19.93 -14.98 -6.77
C PRO A 36 19.33 -13.60 -6.41
N PRO A 37 18.48 -13.03 -7.29
CA PRO A 37 17.71 -11.83 -6.96
C PRO A 37 16.74 -12.08 -5.78
N SER A 38 16.17 -11.01 -5.21
CA SER A 38 15.15 -11.11 -4.16
C SER A 38 13.75 -10.84 -4.69
N LEU A 39 12.80 -11.73 -4.40
CA LEU A 39 11.41 -11.64 -4.85
C LEU A 39 10.47 -11.05 -3.79
N THR A 40 11.00 -10.16 -2.94
CA THR A 40 10.26 -9.46 -1.88
C THR A 40 9.61 -8.16 -2.34
N ASN A 41 9.70 -7.83 -3.64
CA ASN A 41 8.98 -6.74 -4.29
C ASN A 41 7.72 -7.29 -5.00
N ASN A 42 6.93 -6.44 -5.67
CA ASN A 42 5.65 -6.84 -6.27
C ASN A 42 5.80 -7.68 -7.55
N PRO A 43 5.05 -8.78 -7.72
CA PRO A 43 4.17 -9.41 -6.74
C PRO A 43 4.97 -10.24 -5.73
N SER A 44 4.95 -9.82 -4.46
CA SER A 44 5.61 -10.57 -3.39
C SER A 44 4.74 -11.76 -2.98
N PHE A 45 5.24 -12.57 -2.06
CA PHE A 45 4.57 -13.81 -1.64
C PHE A 45 3.10 -13.56 -1.24
N ASP A 46 2.20 -14.27 -1.92
CA ASP A 46 0.74 -14.22 -1.73
C ASP A 46 0.12 -12.83 -1.93
N VAL A 47 0.77 -11.92 -2.66
CA VAL A 47 0.09 -10.73 -3.20
C VAL A 47 -1.07 -11.15 -4.08
N ILE A 48 -2.19 -10.45 -3.97
CA ILE A 48 -3.33 -10.59 -4.88
C ILE A 48 -3.07 -9.69 -6.08
N CYS A 49 -2.95 -10.29 -7.26
CA CYS A 49 -2.89 -9.56 -8.52
C CYS A 49 -4.31 -9.32 -9.01
N THR A 50 -4.67 -8.04 -9.21
CA THR A 50 -6.02 -7.61 -9.63
C THR A 50 -6.14 -7.37 -11.13
N ASN A 51 -5.14 -7.77 -11.91
CA ASN A 51 -5.19 -7.80 -13.36
C ASN A 51 -4.41 -9.02 -13.87
N ASP A 52 -4.76 -9.47 -15.08
CA ASP A 52 -4.20 -10.65 -15.76
C ASP A 52 -2.85 -10.39 -16.44
N ARG A 53 -2.32 -9.16 -16.35
CA ARG A 53 -0.99 -8.75 -16.84
C ARG A 53 -0.18 -8.10 -15.72
N PRO A 54 0.07 -8.80 -14.59
CA PRO A 54 0.80 -8.22 -13.47
C PRO A 54 2.17 -7.69 -13.90
N LEU A 55 2.63 -6.65 -13.22
CA LEU A 55 4.01 -6.18 -13.34
C LEU A 55 4.89 -7.01 -12.40
N ILE A 56 5.82 -7.76 -12.96
CA ILE A 56 6.79 -8.53 -12.15
C ILE A 56 7.98 -7.64 -11.84
N THR A 57 8.20 -7.34 -10.56
CA THR A 57 9.33 -6.56 -10.05
C THR A 57 10.10 -7.35 -9.01
N PHE A 58 11.42 -7.29 -9.07
CA PHE A 58 12.31 -7.92 -8.09
C PHE A 58 13.56 -7.08 -7.85
N PHE A 59 14.19 -7.28 -6.71
CA PHE A 59 15.46 -6.64 -6.40
C PHE A 59 16.59 -7.38 -7.11
N ASN A 60 17.46 -6.61 -7.76
CA ASN A 60 18.60 -7.12 -8.51
C ASN A 60 19.56 -7.89 -7.61
N THR A 61 20.35 -8.77 -8.21
CA THR A 61 21.48 -9.37 -7.52
C THR A 61 22.53 -8.30 -7.16
N LYS A 62 23.23 -8.51 -6.04
CA LYS A 62 24.32 -7.64 -5.57
C LYS A 62 25.71 -8.13 -5.97
N CYS A 63 25.80 -9.24 -6.73
CA CYS A 63 27.05 -9.84 -7.20
C CYS A 63 26.97 -10.16 -8.71
N GLY A 64 28.12 -10.38 -9.34
CA GLY A 64 28.23 -10.74 -10.76
C GLY A 64 28.96 -9.68 -11.59
N VAL A 65 29.35 -10.05 -12.81
CA VAL A 65 30.04 -9.16 -13.76
C VAL A 65 29.03 -8.55 -14.74
N GLU A 66 28.86 -7.22 -14.68
CA GLU A 66 27.94 -6.50 -15.58
C GLU A 66 28.27 -6.66 -17.09
N PRO A 67 27.27 -6.65 -17.99
CA PRO A 67 25.85 -6.51 -17.69
C PRO A 67 25.22 -7.80 -17.15
N ILE A 68 24.37 -7.68 -16.13
CA ILE A 68 23.56 -8.77 -15.60
C ILE A 68 22.20 -8.81 -16.31
N MET A 69 21.80 -10.01 -16.69
CA MET A 69 20.54 -10.32 -17.37
C MET A 69 19.74 -11.31 -16.54
N TYR A 70 18.43 -11.31 -16.69
CA TYR A 70 17.55 -12.19 -15.93
C TYR A 70 16.71 -13.09 -16.84
N THR A 71 16.50 -14.32 -16.39
CA THR A 71 15.44 -15.19 -16.91
C THR A 71 14.32 -15.25 -15.88
N ILE A 72 13.10 -14.99 -16.32
CA ILE A 72 11.87 -15.02 -15.51
C ILE A 72 10.99 -16.13 -16.06
N GLN A 73 10.45 -16.98 -15.17
CA GLN A 73 9.46 -17.99 -15.52
C GLN A 73 8.21 -17.83 -14.65
N ILE A 74 7.04 -18.04 -15.24
CA ILE A 74 5.74 -18.15 -14.56
C ILE A 74 5.13 -19.50 -14.93
N ALA A 75 4.61 -20.20 -13.93
CA ALA A 75 4.06 -21.55 -14.03
C ALA A 75 2.71 -21.65 -13.30
N SER A 76 1.92 -22.65 -13.70
CA SER A 76 0.67 -23.00 -13.02
C SER A 76 0.90 -23.85 -11.75
N ASP A 77 2.09 -24.42 -11.59
CA ASP A 77 2.43 -25.33 -10.50
C ASP A 77 3.75 -24.97 -9.77
N LYS A 78 3.85 -25.37 -8.50
CA LYS A 78 5.00 -25.07 -7.62
C LYS A 78 6.29 -25.76 -8.06
N GLN A 79 6.20 -26.87 -8.78
CA GLN A 79 7.35 -27.63 -9.25
C GLN A 79 7.91 -27.08 -10.57
N PHE A 80 7.24 -26.10 -11.19
CA PHE A 80 7.58 -25.54 -12.50
C PHE A 80 7.62 -26.61 -13.60
N THR A 81 6.65 -27.52 -13.58
CA THR A 81 6.48 -28.55 -14.63
C THR A 81 5.72 -28.03 -15.85
N ASP A 82 4.81 -27.08 -15.64
CA ASP A 82 4.03 -26.39 -16.67
C ASP A 82 4.39 -24.90 -16.70
N ILE A 83 5.42 -24.57 -17.49
CA ILE A 83 5.86 -23.19 -17.71
C ILE A 83 4.90 -22.52 -18.69
N LEU A 84 4.18 -21.52 -18.22
CA LEU A 84 3.24 -20.73 -19.02
C LEU A 84 3.95 -19.62 -19.78
N ILE A 85 4.90 -18.95 -19.11
CA ILE A 85 5.58 -17.76 -19.63
C ILE A 85 7.07 -17.87 -19.27
N GLU A 86 7.93 -17.55 -20.24
CA GLU A 86 9.36 -17.41 -20.03
C GLU A 86 9.88 -16.15 -20.73
N TYR A 87 10.49 -15.26 -19.97
CA TYR A 87 11.24 -14.12 -20.50
C TYR A 87 12.72 -14.36 -20.28
N ASN A 88 13.49 -14.36 -21.36
CA ASN A 88 14.94 -14.46 -21.34
C ASN A 88 15.58 -13.10 -21.59
N ASN A 89 16.80 -12.92 -21.10
CA ASN A 89 17.59 -11.72 -21.34
C ASN A 89 16.86 -10.43 -20.92
N VAL A 90 16.17 -10.45 -19.79
CA VAL A 90 15.57 -9.24 -19.20
C VAL A 90 16.69 -8.40 -18.58
N LYS A 91 16.77 -7.12 -18.95
CA LYS A 91 17.79 -6.19 -18.44
C LYS A 91 17.38 -5.58 -17.12
N ALA A 92 18.36 -5.26 -16.28
CA ALA A 92 18.15 -4.42 -15.11
C ALA A 92 17.50 -3.07 -15.51
N LYS A 93 16.49 -2.64 -14.75
CA LYS A 93 15.80 -1.36 -14.97
C LYS A 93 16.57 -0.21 -14.31
N THR A 94 16.94 -0.40 -13.05
CA THR A 94 17.88 0.45 -12.32
C THR A 94 18.99 -0.41 -11.72
N GLU A 95 19.91 0.19 -10.96
CA GLU A 95 20.91 -0.57 -10.20
C GLU A 95 20.28 -1.52 -9.16
N LEU A 96 19.10 -1.17 -8.62
CA LEU A 96 18.50 -1.86 -7.48
C LEU A 96 17.34 -2.80 -7.86
N ILE A 97 16.63 -2.52 -8.96
CA ILE A 97 15.46 -3.30 -9.37
C ILE A 97 15.43 -3.63 -10.86
N THR A 98 14.68 -4.68 -11.17
CA THR A 98 14.23 -5.04 -12.51
C THR A 98 12.71 -5.18 -12.46
N SER A 99 12.02 -4.66 -13.49
CA SER A 99 10.59 -4.88 -13.68
C SER A 99 10.30 -5.38 -15.10
N LYS A 100 9.26 -6.20 -15.24
CA LYS A 100 8.78 -6.77 -16.49
C LYS A 100 7.26 -6.87 -16.44
N LEU A 101 6.59 -6.00 -17.20
CA LEU A 101 5.16 -6.11 -17.46
C LEU A 101 4.89 -7.33 -18.33
N LEU A 102 3.88 -8.13 -17.98
CA LEU A 102 3.42 -9.22 -18.84
C LEU A 102 2.94 -8.67 -20.18
N GLU A 103 3.42 -9.26 -21.27
CA GLU A 103 3.04 -8.86 -22.62
C GLU A 103 1.58 -9.22 -22.90
N GLU A 104 0.96 -8.56 -23.87
CA GLU A 104 -0.45 -8.78 -24.22
C GLU A 104 -0.76 -10.24 -24.59
N LYS A 105 0.19 -10.91 -25.26
CA LYS A 105 0.08 -12.34 -25.63
C LYS A 105 0.27 -13.29 -24.45
N ASP A 106 0.83 -12.80 -23.34
CA ASP A 106 1.21 -13.58 -22.17
C ASP A 106 0.26 -13.28 -20.98
N ARG A 107 -0.98 -12.87 -21.28
CA ARG A 107 -2.07 -12.74 -20.28
C ARG A 107 -2.27 -14.05 -19.53
N LEU A 108 -2.42 -13.96 -18.22
CA LEU A 108 -2.69 -15.12 -17.37
C LEU A 108 -4.10 -15.66 -17.64
N PRO A 109 -4.24 -16.95 -17.99
CA PRO A 109 -5.48 -17.45 -18.59
C PRO A 109 -6.59 -17.81 -17.59
N ILE A 110 -6.28 -18.02 -16.31
CA ILE A 110 -7.22 -18.57 -15.32
C ILE A 110 -7.24 -17.69 -14.08
N ASP A 111 -8.39 -17.08 -13.81
CA ASP A 111 -8.62 -16.29 -12.60
C ASP A 111 -8.83 -17.19 -11.36
N LYS A 112 -8.75 -16.63 -10.17
CA LYS A 112 -8.99 -17.30 -8.88
C LYS A 112 -8.07 -18.49 -8.60
N GLN A 113 -6.79 -18.38 -8.97
CA GLN A 113 -5.78 -19.40 -8.66
C GLN A 113 -4.41 -18.81 -8.32
N TYR A 114 -3.57 -19.66 -7.70
CA TYR A 114 -2.16 -19.34 -7.50
C TYR A 114 -1.38 -19.52 -8.80
N TYR A 115 -0.45 -18.60 -9.03
CA TYR A 115 0.62 -18.72 -10.01
C TYR A 115 1.96 -18.71 -9.28
N TYR A 116 2.90 -19.52 -9.78
CA TYR A 116 4.25 -19.63 -9.24
C TYR A 116 5.21 -18.97 -10.20
N TRP A 117 6.17 -18.21 -9.69
CA TRP A 117 7.16 -17.54 -10.53
C TRP A 117 8.55 -17.64 -9.94
N ARG A 118 9.55 -17.63 -10.81
CA ARG A 118 10.96 -17.71 -10.41
C ARG A 118 11.84 -16.87 -11.32
N VAL A 119 12.96 -16.44 -10.75
CA VAL A 119 13.98 -15.65 -11.45
C VAL A 119 15.36 -16.20 -11.16
N LYS A 120 16.23 -16.20 -12.17
CA LYS A 120 17.67 -16.36 -12.02
C LYS A 120 18.40 -15.24 -12.76
N ALA A 121 19.60 -14.93 -12.30
CA ALA A 121 20.50 -13.96 -12.91
C ALA A 121 21.59 -14.68 -13.73
N THR A 122 22.01 -14.07 -14.82
CA THR A 122 23.14 -14.48 -15.65
C THR A 122 24.04 -13.27 -15.87
N ASP A 123 25.32 -13.38 -15.54
CA ASP A 123 26.29 -12.29 -15.75
C ASP A 123 26.92 -12.32 -17.16
N LYS A 124 27.77 -11.33 -17.46
CA LYS A 124 28.48 -11.22 -18.72
C LYS A 124 29.38 -12.41 -19.06
N LEU A 125 29.89 -13.11 -18.04
CA LEU A 125 30.76 -14.27 -18.20
C LEU A 125 29.98 -15.57 -18.40
N GLY A 126 28.65 -15.51 -18.29
CA GLY A 126 27.75 -16.67 -18.41
C GLY A 126 27.61 -17.45 -17.09
N ASN A 127 28.08 -16.90 -15.97
CA ASN A 127 27.77 -17.48 -14.67
C ASN A 127 26.26 -17.31 -14.40
N GLU A 128 25.64 -18.27 -13.72
CA GLU A 128 24.23 -18.21 -13.35
C GLU A 128 24.05 -18.29 -11.84
N SER A 129 23.07 -17.57 -11.31
CA SER A 129 22.59 -17.79 -9.95
C SER A 129 21.70 -19.03 -9.88
N SER A 130 21.49 -19.55 -8.67
CA SER A 130 20.33 -20.41 -8.40
C SER A 130 19.02 -19.68 -8.74
N TRP A 131 17.94 -20.44 -8.92
CA TRP A 131 16.60 -19.87 -8.98
C TRP A 131 16.16 -19.37 -7.60
N THR A 132 15.50 -18.22 -7.55
CA THR A 132 14.63 -17.80 -6.44
C THR A 132 13.18 -17.89 -6.90
N SER A 133 12.25 -18.23 -6.02
CA SER A 133 10.84 -18.46 -6.39
C SER A 133 9.87 -17.87 -5.39
N SER A 134 8.73 -17.41 -5.88
CA SER A 134 7.60 -16.90 -5.10
C SER A 134 6.29 -17.32 -5.78
N ARG A 135 5.16 -16.92 -5.21
CA ARG A 135 3.82 -17.13 -5.76
C ARG A 135 2.94 -15.93 -5.48
N PHE A 136 1.90 -15.76 -6.29
CA PHE A 136 0.85 -14.77 -6.10
C PHE A 136 -0.49 -15.40 -6.45
N TYR A 137 -1.58 -14.79 -5.98
CA TYR A 137 -2.94 -15.21 -6.31
C TYR A 137 -3.53 -14.26 -7.35
N LEU A 138 -4.05 -14.79 -8.46
CA LEU A 138 -4.79 -13.97 -9.43
C LEU A 138 -6.24 -13.88 -8.99
N ASP A 139 -6.72 -12.67 -8.76
CA ASP A 139 -8.11 -12.36 -8.53
C ASP A 139 -8.45 -11.02 -9.18
N THR A 140 -8.86 -11.07 -10.44
CA THR A 140 -9.17 -9.86 -11.23
C THR A 140 -10.40 -9.10 -10.73
N LYS A 141 -11.15 -9.69 -9.80
CA LYS A 141 -12.34 -9.12 -9.16
C LYS A 141 -12.17 -8.96 -7.66
N SER A 142 -10.93 -9.01 -7.14
CA SER A 142 -10.70 -8.91 -5.69
C SER A 142 -11.34 -7.64 -5.14
N ASP A 143 -11.31 -6.57 -5.94
CA ASP A 143 -11.84 -5.26 -5.59
C ASP A 143 -13.31 -5.30 -5.14
N ASP A 144 -14.14 -6.05 -5.88
CA ASP A 144 -15.60 -6.10 -5.71
C ASP A 144 -16.04 -6.69 -4.36
N HIS A 145 -15.19 -7.48 -3.70
CA HIS A 145 -15.58 -8.21 -2.49
C HIS A 145 -15.63 -7.34 -1.23
N PHE A 146 -14.99 -6.16 -1.25
CA PHE A 146 -14.94 -5.27 -0.07
C PHE A 146 -16.06 -4.24 -0.02
N MET A 147 -16.67 -3.88 -1.15
CA MET A 147 -17.55 -2.72 -1.27
C MET A 147 -18.81 -2.73 -0.38
N ASN A 148 -19.17 -3.89 0.17
CA ASN A 148 -20.31 -4.08 1.06
C ASN A 148 -19.88 -4.48 2.47
N LEU A 149 -18.69 -4.07 2.89
CA LEU A 149 -18.15 -4.33 4.22
C LEU A 149 -17.76 -3.04 4.91
N LYS A 150 -18.00 -2.99 6.22
CA LYS A 150 -17.50 -1.96 7.12
C LYS A 150 -16.51 -2.56 8.11
N ARG A 151 -15.43 -1.82 8.37
CA ARG A 151 -14.49 -2.17 9.44
C ARG A 151 -15.19 -2.07 10.80
N VAL A 152 -14.95 -3.02 11.69
CA VAL A 152 -15.52 -3.04 13.05
C VAL A 152 -14.44 -2.71 14.07
N LYS A 153 -14.69 -1.71 14.91
CA LYS A 153 -13.79 -1.32 15.99
C LYS A 153 -13.80 -2.36 17.11
N VAL A 154 -12.60 -2.81 17.51
CA VAL A 154 -12.38 -3.63 18.70
C VAL A 154 -12.28 -2.72 19.94
N ASP A 155 -12.94 -3.11 21.03
CA ASP A 155 -12.90 -2.39 22.32
C ASP A 155 -11.81 -2.94 23.25
N LEU A 156 -11.71 -4.27 23.35
CA LEU A 156 -10.73 -4.94 24.19
C LEU A 156 -10.18 -6.19 23.49
N VAL A 157 -8.89 -6.45 23.72
CA VAL A 157 -8.24 -7.71 23.36
C VAL A 157 -7.72 -8.40 24.61
N ALA A 158 -8.00 -9.70 24.74
CA ALA A 158 -7.51 -10.56 25.79
C ALA A 158 -6.81 -11.77 25.18
N VAL A 159 -5.83 -12.33 25.89
CA VAL A 159 -5.01 -13.43 25.39
C VAL A 159 -4.85 -14.52 26.45
N SER A 160 -4.58 -15.75 26.00
CA SER A 160 -4.32 -16.89 26.89
C SER A 160 -3.16 -16.65 27.85
N ASN A 161 -2.11 -16.01 27.36
CA ASN A 161 -0.84 -15.71 28.01
C ASN A 161 -0.01 -14.77 27.11
N GLY A 162 1.16 -14.35 27.59
CA GLY A 162 2.04 -13.43 26.88
C GLY A 162 1.78 -11.97 27.22
N ALA A 163 2.56 -11.09 26.60
CA ALA A 163 2.45 -9.65 26.72
C ALA A 163 2.02 -9.04 25.38
N ASN A 164 1.69 -7.74 25.41
CA ASN A 164 1.43 -6.92 24.24
C ASN A 164 0.24 -7.38 23.38
N ALA A 165 -0.85 -7.80 24.02
CA ALA A 165 -2.09 -8.15 23.31
C ALA A 165 -2.64 -6.95 22.52
N GLU A 166 -2.47 -5.74 23.07
CA GLU A 166 -2.86 -4.47 22.48
C GLU A 166 -2.27 -4.21 21.09
N ASN A 167 -1.08 -4.76 20.80
CA ASN A 167 -0.43 -4.60 19.50
C ASN A 167 -1.26 -5.19 18.35
N ILE A 168 -2.06 -6.23 18.61
CA ILE A 168 -2.88 -6.89 17.58
C ILE A 168 -3.93 -5.94 16.98
N ILE A 169 -4.28 -4.88 17.71
CA ILE A 169 -5.26 -3.88 17.29
C ILE A 169 -4.66 -2.46 17.21
N ASP A 170 -3.33 -2.33 17.31
CA ASP A 170 -2.65 -1.04 17.15
C ASP A 170 -2.51 -0.69 15.67
N LEU A 171 -3.55 -0.09 15.11
CA LEU A 171 -3.55 0.39 13.72
C LEU A 171 -2.67 1.64 13.52
N THR A 172 -2.07 2.17 14.60
CA THR A 172 -1.08 3.26 14.52
C THR A 172 0.35 2.74 14.35
N ASP A 173 0.57 1.43 14.47
CA ASP A 173 1.82 0.77 14.10
C ASP A 173 1.96 0.72 12.57
N ILE A 174 2.45 1.83 12.04
CA ILE A 174 2.70 2.09 10.62
C ILE A 174 3.44 0.95 9.92
N GLY A 175 4.37 0.28 10.60
CA GLY A 175 5.20 -0.76 10.00
C GLY A 175 4.61 -2.16 10.14
N ASN A 176 3.54 -2.35 10.92
CA ASN A 176 3.15 -3.64 11.47
C ASN A 176 4.40 -4.37 11.99
N THR A 177 5.09 -3.75 12.94
CA THR A 177 6.37 -4.22 13.51
C THR A 177 6.21 -4.84 14.89
N THR A 178 5.11 -4.53 15.55
CA THR A 178 4.72 -5.03 16.85
C THR A 178 3.70 -6.15 16.69
N TYR A 179 3.66 -7.05 17.67
CA TYR A 179 2.84 -8.25 17.61
C TYR A 179 2.60 -8.80 19.01
N TRP A 180 1.63 -9.69 19.11
CA TRP A 180 1.45 -10.57 20.25
C TRP A 180 2.18 -11.89 20.02
N GLU A 181 2.89 -12.35 21.06
CA GLU A 181 3.57 -13.64 21.10
C GLU A 181 3.44 -14.25 22.50
N PRO A 182 2.86 -15.45 22.64
CA PRO A 182 2.75 -16.13 23.92
C PRO A 182 4.02 -16.97 24.23
N PRO A 183 4.59 -16.89 25.45
CA PRO A 183 5.77 -17.66 25.81
C PRO A 183 5.43 -19.16 25.99
N PRO A 184 6.26 -20.09 25.49
CA PRO A 184 6.13 -21.52 25.78
C PRO A 184 6.60 -21.87 27.21
N PRO A 185 6.24 -23.06 27.75
CA PRO A 185 5.39 -24.10 27.16
C PRO A 185 3.89 -23.84 27.34
N TYR A 186 3.09 -24.30 26.38
CA TYR A 186 1.63 -24.12 26.38
C TYR A 186 0.92 -25.29 27.09
N LYS A 187 0.21 -25.00 28.19
CA LYS A 187 -0.63 -26.01 28.88
C LYS A 187 -1.95 -26.29 28.15
N THR A 188 -2.42 -25.31 27.38
CA THR A 188 -3.61 -25.32 26.53
C THR A 188 -3.27 -24.59 25.23
N HIS A 189 -4.07 -24.80 24.18
CA HIS A 189 -3.93 -24.05 22.92
C HIS A 189 -3.89 -22.54 23.20
N PRO A 190 -2.91 -21.79 22.63
CA PRO A 190 -2.93 -20.35 22.67
C PRO A 190 -4.20 -19.78 22.02
N TRP A 191 -4.70 -18.67 22.56
CA TRP A 191 -5.88 -18.02 22.02
C TRP A 191 -5.83 -16.50 22.18
N VAL A 192 -6.55 -15.81 21.30
CA VAL A 192 -6.79 -14.36 21.33
C VAL A 192 -8.29 -14.13 21.30
N GLU A 193 -8.82 -13.34 22.23
CA GLU A 193 -10.21 -12.96 22.34
C GLU A 193 -10.38 -11.46 22.09
N PHE A 194 -11.35 -11.10 21.27
CA PHE A 194 -11.69 -9.73 20.90
C PHE A 194 -13.10 -9.43 21.42
N THR A 195 -13.25 -8.30 22.11
CA THR A 195 -14.53 -7.78 22.59
C THR A 195 -14.93 -6.59 21.74
N PHE A 196 -16.20 -6.55 21.34
CA PHE A 196 -16.79 -5.47 20.56
C PHE A 196 -17.77 -4.65 21.40
N PRO A 197 -17.96 -3.34 21.09
CA PRO A 197 -18.80 -2.45 21.89
C PRO A 197 -20.23 -2.98 22.07
N GLU A 198 -20.78 -3.56 21.00
CA GLU A 198 -22.13 -4.10 20.93
C GLU A 198 -22.19 -5.35 20.04
N PRO A 199 -23.21 -6.20 20.20
CA PRO A 199 -23.42 -7.33 19.29
C PRO A 199 -23.46 -6.86 17.84
N THR A 200 -22.55 -7.38 17.03
CA THR A 200 -22.33 -6.98 15.64
C THR A 200 -22.30 -8.25 14.76
N GLU A 201 -22.78 -8.17 13.52
CA GLU A 201 -22.62 -9.25 12.56
C GLU A 201 -21.23 -9.17 11.91
N PHE A 202 -20.52 -10.29 11.85
CA PHE A 202 -19.20 -10.40 11.21
C PHE A 202 -19.27 -11.37 10.04
N SER A 203 -18.60 -11.05 8.94
CA SER A 203 -18.55 -11.90 7.74
C SER A 203 -17.17 -12.04 7.12
N ARG A 204 -16.20 -11.23 7.57
CA ARG A 204 -14.81 -11.32 7.14
C ARG A 204 -13.85 -10.99 8.26
N ILE A 205 -12.71 -11.69 8.26
CA ILE A 205 -11.55 -11.41 9.10
C ILE A 205 -10.32 -11.29 8.20
N TRP A 206 -9.50 -10.28 8.47
CA TRP A 206 -8.14 -10.21 7.97
C TRP A 206 -7.16 -10.37 9.12
N MET A 207 -6.19 -11.26 8.96
CA MET A 207 -5.22 -11.55 10.00
C MET A 207 -3.81 -11.66 9.43
N LEU A 208 -2.88 -10.92 10.03
CA LEU A 208 -1.47 -10.88 9.66
C LEU A 208 -0.64 -11.60 10.73
N SER A 209 0.14 -12.60 10.30
CA SER A 209 1.25 -13.19 11.04
C SER A 209 2.58 -12.57 10.58
N ASN A 210 3.71 -13.07 11.08
CA ASN A 210 5.04 -12.50 10.79
C ASN A 210 5.32 -12.33 9.27
N PRO A 211 5.38 -11.09 8.76
CA PRO A 211 5.62 -10.86 7.33
C PRO A 211 7.10 -11.05 6.93
N ASN A 212 8.01 -11.09 7.91
CA ASN A 212 9.45 -11.08 7.67
C ASN A 212 10.07 -12.49 7.64
N SER A 213 9.39 -13.49 8.20
CA SER A 213 9.86 -14.87 8.20
C SER A 213 8.71 -15.85 8.45
N LYS A 214 8.90 -17.14 8.19
CA LYS A 214 7.91 -18.19 8.50
C LYS A 214 7.67 -18.40 9.99
N GLU A 215 8.55 -17.90 10.84
CA GLU A 215 8.43 -18.00 12.29
C GLU A 215 7.09 -17.38 12.74
N GLY A 216 6.32 -18.15 13.52
CA GLY A 216 5.05 -17.72 14.09
C GLY A 216 3.86 -17.67 13.13
N TRP A 217 3.99 -18.13 11.89
CA TRP A 217 2.81 -18.32 11.03
C TRP A 217 1.91 -19.40 11.61
N LEU A 218 0.61 -19.13 11.67
CA LEU A 218 -0.37 -20.10 12.14
C LEU A 218 -0.61 -21.13 11.02
N THR A 219 -0.49 -22.42 11.33
CA THR A 219 -0.66 -23.53 10.37
C THR A 219 -2.00 -24.22 10.54
N ASP A 220 -2.54 -24.24 11.76
CA ASP A 220 -3.86 -24.76 12.11
C ASP A 220 -4.53 -23.84 13.15
N PHE A 221 -5.69 -23.28 12.79
CA PHE A 221 -6.44 -22.39 13.66
C PHE A 221 -7.92 -22.30 13.25
N TYR A 222 -8.76 -21.79 14.14
CA TYR A 222 -10.16 -21.50 13.84
C TYR A 222 -10.69 -20.38 14.74
N TRP A 223 -11.85 -19.82 14.36
CA TRP A 223 -12.52 -18.78 15.13
C TRP A 223 -13.79 -19.29 15.81
N MET A 224 -14.10 -18.68 16.94
CA MET A 224 -15.32 -18.90 17.70
C MET A 224 -16.05 -17.57 17.93
N SER A 225 -17.38 -17.61 18.01
CA SER A 225 -18.22 -16.48 18.37
C SER A 225 -18.92 -16.70 19.70
N SER A 226 -19.24 -15.59 20.38
CA SER A 226 -20.09 -15.57 21.57
C SER A 226 -20.83 -14.25 21.69
N LEU A 227 -22.05 -14.28 22.24
CA LEU A 227 -22.80 -13.09 22.63
C LEU A 227 -22.58 -12.69 24.10
N ASP A 228 -22.19 -13.65 24.95
CA ASP A 228 -22.11 -13.48 26.41
C ASP A 228 -20.70 -13.71 27.00
N GLY A 229 -19.74 -14.08 26.15
CA GLY A 229 -18.36 -14.40 26.53
C GLY A 229 -18.19 -15.75 27.26
N LYS A 230 -19.28 -16.50 27.45
CA LYS A 230 -19.31 -17.75 28.24
C LYS A 230 -19.64 -18.95 27.36
N ASN A 231 -20.66 -18.81 26.51
CA ASN A 231 -21.10 -19.83 25.58
C ASN A 231 -20.48 -19.55 24.21
N TRP A 232 -19.60 -20.43 23.77
CA TRP A 232 -18.82 -20.26 22.56
C TRP A 232 -19.27 -21.23 21.48
N THR A 233 -19.47 -20.73 20.26
CA THR A 233 -19.79 -21.52 19.08
C THR A 233 -18.65 -21.40 18.10
N LYS A 234 -18.13 -22.53 17.62
CA LYS A 234 -17.11 -22.56 16.58
C LYS A 234 -17.73 -22.12 15.25
N ILE A 235 -17.03 -21.23 14.52
CA ILE A 235 -17.42 -20.82 13.17
C ILE A 235 -16.74 -21.79 12.21
N GLU A 236 -17.46 -22.83 11.78
CA GLU A 236 -16.86 -23.96 11.03
C GLU A 236 -16.19 -23.54 9.71
N GLU A 237 -16.69 -22.50 9.05
CA GLU A 237 -16.13 -21.96 7.80
C GLU A 237 -14.74 -21.31 8.00
N THR A 238 -14.36 -21.00 9.24
CA THR A 238 -13.07 -20.36 9.58
C THR A 238 -11.96 -21.36 9.91
N VAL A 239 -12.28 -22.66 9.91
CA VAL A 239 -11.30 -23.71 10.16
C VAL A 239 -10.26 -23.71 9.05
N THR A 240 -9.03 -23.38 9.44
CA THR A 240 -7.90 -23.31 8.53
C THR A 240 -6.88 -24.36 8.94
N THR A 241 -6.51 -25.25 8.02
CA THR A 241 -5.52 -26.31 8.22
C THR A 241 -4.51 -26.29 7.08
N ASP A 242 -3.27 -26.70 7.33
CA ASP A 242 -2.18 -26.66 6.34
C ASP A 242 -1.94 -25.25 5.78
N ASN A 243 -2.11 -24.23 6.65
CA ASN A 243 -1.91 -22.85 6.25
C ASN A 243 -0.43 -22.53 6.02
N HIS A 244 -0.15 -21.87 4.90
CA HIS A 244 1.22 -21.56 4.46
C HIS A 244 1.34 -20.09 4.03
N THR A 245 0.60 -19.20 4.69
CA THR A 245 0.66 -17.77 4.44
C THR A 245 0.67 -16.99 5.74
N PHE A 246 1.30 -15.82 5.72
CA PHE A 246 1.23 -14.85 6.80
C PHE A 246 0.04 -13.90 6.65
N ARG A 247 -0.64 -13.89 5.50
CA ARG A 247 -1.77 -12.99 5.23
C ARG A 247 -3.04 -13.82 5.02
N ASN A 248 -3.93 -13.79 6.00
CA ASN A 248 -5.16 -14.58 5.98
C ASN A 248 -6.35 -13.67 5.73
N ILE A 249 -7.12 -13.96 4.68
CA ILE A 249 -8.41 -13.34 4.38
C ILE A 249 -9.46 -14.45 4.53
N ILE A 250 -10.33 -14.32 5.53
CA ILE A 250 -11.25 -15.39 5.93
C ILE A 250 -12.66 -14.87 5.79
N ASP A 251 -13.36 -15.34 4.77
CA ASP A 251 -14.77 -15.09 4.54
C ASP A 251 -15.63 -16.18 5.17
N PHE A 252 -16.75 -15.80 5.77
CA PHE A 252 -17.71 -16.72 6.37
C PHE A 252 -19.13 -16.14 6.32
N THR A 253 -20.12 -17.01 6.45
CA THR A 253 -21.53 -16.61 6.53
C THR A 253 -21.69 -15.68 7.73
N PRO A 254 -22.42 -14.54 7.63
CA PRO A 254 -22.54 -13.59 8.72
C PRO A 254 -22.91 -14.23 10.07
N VAL A 255 -22.11 -13.94 11.10
CA VAL A 255 -22.31 -14.41 12.48
C VAL A 255 -22.45 -13.21 13.41
N SER A 256 -23.57 -13.13 14.15
CA SER A 256 -23.74 -12.14 15.21
C SER A 256 -22.93 -12.52 16.45
N ALA A 257 -22.06 -11.62 16.89
CA ALA A 257 -21.21 -11.83 18.05
C ALA A 257 -20.95 -10.52 18.81
N LYS A 258 -20.74 -10.62 20.12
CA LYS A 258 -20.11 -9.55 20.92
C LYS A 258 -18.63 -9.87 21.21
N TYR A 259 -18.26 -11.14 21.09
CA TYR A 259 -16.93 -11.65 21.29
C TYR A 259 -16.53 -12.58 20.14
N LEU A 260 -15.34 -12.38 19.60
CA LEU A 260 -14.70 -13.34 18.68
C LEU A 260 -13.44 -13.88 19.33
N LYS A 261 -13.13 -15.16 19.12
CA LYS A 261 -11.95 -15.81 19.69
C LYS A 261 -11.22 -16.65 18.66
N LEU A 262 -9.96 -16.35 18.43
CA LEU A 262 -9.01 -17.15 17.66
C LEU A 262 -8.47 -18.26 18.56
N ILE A 263 -8.60 -19.51 18.13
CA ILE A 263 -7.95 -20.67 18.74
C ILE A 263 -6.83 -21.14 17.82
N ILE A 264 -5.63 -21.29 18.36
CA ILE A 264 -4.42 -21.66 17.61
C ILE A 264 -4.02 -23.09 17.99
N ASN A 265 -4.16 -24.01 17.04
CA ASN A 265 -3.83 -25.42 17.24
C ASN A 265 -2.36 -25.71 16.91
N ASP A 266 -1.83 -25.09 15.85
CA ASP A 266 -0.46 -25.30 15.38
C ASP A 266 0.12 -24.06 14.67
N PHE A 267 1.44 -23.94 14.65
CA PHE A 267 2.18 -22.84 14.03
C PHE A 267 3.63 -23.25 13.71
N TYR A 268 4.27 -22.50 12.82
CA TYR A 268 5.71 -22.65 12.57
C TYR A 268 6.55 -22.01 13.68
N GLY A 269 7.59 -22.73 14.13
CA GLY A 269 8.64 -22.15 14.96
C GLY A 269 8.44 -22.32 16.47
N TYR A 270 8.94 -21.34 17.21
CA TYR A 270 8.98 -21.22 18.67
C TYR A 270 7.62 -20.85 19.27
N ALA A 271 6.92 -19.87 18.69
CA ALA A 271 5.66 -19.34 19.20
C ALA A 271 4.79 -18.74 18.07
N PRO A 272 3.45 -18.77 18.19
CA PRO A 272 2.58 -18.11 17.21
C PRO A 272 2.72 -16.60 17.32
N GLN A 273 2.68 -15.92 16.17
CA GLN A 273 2.76 -14.46 16.12
C GLN A 273 1.54 -13.91 15.38
N VAL A 274 0.80 -13.03 16.06
CA VAL A 274 -0.31 -12.27 15.48
C VAL A 274 0.07 -10.80 15.53
N TYR A 275 0.31 -10.23 14.36
CA TYR A 275 0.68 -8.82 14.18
C TYR A 275 -0.56 -7.95 14.18
N THR A 276 -1.60 -8.37 13.46
CA THR A 276 -2.87 -7.63 13.43
C THR A 276 -4.03 -8.55 13.10
N ALA A 277 -5.21 -8.20 13.64
CA ALA A 277 -6.49 -8.72 13.15
C ALA A 277 -7.48 -7.57 12.92
N VAL A 278 -8.10 -7.53 11.74
CA VAL A 278 -9.16 -6.59 11.37
C VAL A 278 -10.44 -7.35 11.07
N PHE A 279 -11.56 -6.83 11.58
CA PHE A 279 -12.87 -7.47 11.52
C PHE A 279 -13.82 -6.66 10.67
N TYR A 280 -14.67 -7.35 9.90
CA TYR A 280 -15.57 -6.70 8.97
C TYR A 280 -17.00 -7.22 9.12
N SER A 281 -17.93 -6.27 9.05
CA SER A 281 -19.36 -6.48 9.12
C SER A 281 -20.00 -6.19 7.76
N PRO A 282 -21.07 -6.89 7.35
CA PRO A 282 -21.83 -6.51 6.17
C PRO A 282 -22.42 -5.09 6.26
N GLY A 283 -22.45 -4.41 5.12
CA GLY A 283 -23.06 -3.08 4.94
C GLY A 283 -22.07 -2.00 4.53
N SER A 284 -22.59 -0.80 4.33
CA SER A 284 -21.82 0.37 3.92
C SER A 284 -21.55 1.29 5.12
N PRO A 285 -20.42 2.02 5.13
CA PRO A 285 -20.18 3.14 6.05
C PRO A 285 -21.27 4.22 5.95
N GLU A 286 -21.40 5.04 6.97
CA GLU A 286 -22.27 6.22 6.91
C GLU A 286 -21.53 7.38 6.21
N PRO A 287 -22.17 8.12 5.29
CA PRO A 287 -21.55 9.29 4.69
C PRO A 287 -21.13 10.34 5.73
N PRO A 288 -19.97 11.01 5.56
CA PRO A 288 -19.56 12.07 6.46
C PRO A 288 -20.52 13.28 6.38
N ILE A 289 -20.60 14.04 7.47
CA ILE A 289 -21.29 15.33 7.47
C ILE A 289 -20.42 16.33 6.71
N VAL A 290 -21.00 16.98 5.71
CA VAL A 290 -20.31 17.94 4.84
C VAL A 290 -20.81 19.37 5.10
N PRO A 291 -19.97 20.41 4.91
CA PRO A 291 -20.38 21.80 5.03
C PRO A 291 -21.18 22.27 3.80
N ASP A 292 -21.94 23.36 3.98
CA ASP A 292 -22.60 24.06 2.86
C ASP A 292 -21.62 24.83 1.97
N ASP A 293 -20.48 25.26 2.54
CA ASP A 293 -19.40 25.95 1.83
C ASP A 293 -18.65 25.00 0.86
N ASP A 294 -17.93 25.58 -0.10
CA ASP A 294 -17.02 24.81 -0.95
C ASP A 294 -15.94 24.11 -0.11
N TYR A 295 -15.80 22.79 -0.31
CA TYR A 295 -14.88 21.95 0.44
C TYR A 295 -14.13 20.96 -0.42
N VAL A 296 -13.01 20.47 0.10
CA VAL A 296 -12.20 19.39 -0.45
C VAL A 296 -12.41 18.15 0.42
N LEU A 297 -12.68 17.01 -0.21
CA LEU A 297 -12.72 15.72 0.48
C LEU A 297 -11.30 15.14 0.54
N LEU A 298 -10.78 14.94 1.74
CA LEU A 298 -9.48 14.35 2.00
C LEU A 298 -9.66 12.87 2.34
N VAL A 299 -9.00 11.99 1.61
CA VAL A 299 -8.98 10.56 1.90
C VAL A 299 -7.74 10.23 2.72
N GLY A 300 -7.96 9.74 3.93
CA GLY A 300 -6.90 9.32 4.85
C GLY A 300 -6.40 7.92 4.51
N ASP A 301 -5.21 7.87 3.88
CA ASP A 301 -4.65 6.64 3.33
C ASP A 301 -3.74 5.89 4.31
N GLN A 302 -3.47 6.44 5.51
CA GLN A 302 -2.81 5.66 6.57
C GLN A 302 -3.70 4.52 7.05
N TYR A 303 -3.11 3.49 7.64
CA TYR A 303 -3.82 2.28 8.05
C TYR A 303 -4.98 2.54 9.05
N ASN A 304 -4.82 3.56 9.89
CA ASN A 304 -5.81 4.05 10.85
C ASN A 304 -6.80 5.08 10.26
N GLY A 305 -6.74 5.39 8.97
CA GLY A 305 -7.64 6.34 8.30
C GLY A 305 -7.27 7.81 8.42
N PHE A 306 -6.09 8.15 8.97
CA PHE A 306 -5.61 9.53 9.02
C PHE A 306 -4.86 9.93 7.74
N THR A 307 -4.74 11.24 7.49
CA THR A 307 -3.88 11.75 6.44
C THR A 307 -2.43 11.69 6.86
N PHE A 308 -1.52 11.49 5.91
CA PHE A 308 -0.11 11.81 6.12
C PHE A 308 0.07 13.33 6.13
N THR A 309 0.85 13.85 7.08
CA THR A 309 1.06 15.30 7.33
C THR A 309 -0.20 16.10 7.78
N GLN A 310 -0.05 17.43 7.89
CA GLN A 310 -1.10 18.40 8.24
C GLN A 310 -1.87 18.89 7.00
N LEU A 311 -2.30 17.96 6.14
CA LEU A 311 -2.92 18.27 4.84
C LEU A 311 -4.16 19.17 4.96
N ALA A 312 -5.01 18.94 5.95
CA ALA A 312 -6.21 19.77 6.18
C ALA A 312 -5.85 21.24 6.47
N GLU A 313 -4.91 21.47 7.40
CA GLU A 313 -4.42 22.81 7.72
C GLU A 313 -3.78 23.49 6.51
N PHE A 314 -3.01 22.73 5.73
CA PHE A 314 -2.40 23.24 4.49
C PHE A 314 -3.47 23.71 3.50
N VAL A 315 -4.48 22.88 3.21
CA VAL A 315 -5.55 23.20 2.25
C VAL A 315 -6.40 24.38 2.72
N GLU A 316 -6.81 24.40 3.98
CA GLU A 316 -7.62 25.50 4.55
C GLU A 316 -6.82 26.81 4.69
N GLY A 317 -5.49 26.71 4.78
CA GLY A 317 -4.58 27.86 4.78
C GLY A 317 -4.34 28.50 3.42
N LEU A 318 -4.79 27.87 2.33
CA LEU A 318 -4.71 28.46 0.99
C LEU A 318 -5.72 29.59 0.82
N ASP A 319 -5.35 30.62 0.07
CA ASP A 319 -6.24 31.75 -0.30
C ASP A 319 -7.24 31.33 -1.40
N LEU A 320 -8.04 30.30 -1.10
CA LEU A 320 -9.08 29.71 -1.95
C LEU A 320 -10.43 29.58 -1.22
N ASN A 321 -10.48 29.92 0.08
CA ASN A 321 -11.67 29.84 0.93
C ASN A 321 -12.35 28.46 0.92
N LEU A 322 -11.55 27.39 0.94
CA LEU A 322 -12.01 26.01 0.95
C LEU A 322 -12.07 25.48 2.39
N LYS A 323 -13.10 24.69 2.70
CA LYS A 323 -13.14 23.82 3.89
C LYS A 323 -12.59 22.44 3.57
N THR A 324 -12.33 21.63 4.59
CA THR A 324 -11.94 20.23 4.41
C THR A 324 -12.87 19.28 5.17
N VAL A 325 -13.07 18.09 4.59
CA VAL A 325 -13.72 16.95 5.25
C VAL A 325 -12.80 15.75 5.05
N THR A 326 -12.43 15.08 6.15
CA THR A 326 -11.57 13.89 6.08
C THR A 326 -12.39 12.62 6.25
N ILE A 327 -12.15 11.63 5.39
CA ILE A 327 -12.75 10.30 5.45
C ILE A 327 -11.66 9.21 5.33
N PRO A 328 -11.68 8.15 6.14
CA PRO A 328 -10.78 7.01 5.97
C PRO A 328 -10.94 6.32 4.61
N HIS A 329 -9.85 5.79 4.04
CA HIS A 329 -9.90 5.04 2.78
C HIS A 329 -10.84 3.82 2.81
N TYR A 330 -10.99 3.17 3.97
CA TYR A 330 -11.91 2.04 4.17
C TYR A 330 -13.37 2.47 4.46
N GLU A 331 -13.66 3.77 4.48
CA GLU A 331 -15.02 4.31 4.69
C GLU A 331 -15.59 5.03 3.46
N ILE A 332 -14.80 5.18 2.39
CA ILE A 332 -15.21 5.85 1.15
C ILE A 332 -15.57 4.82 0.07
N SER A 333 -16.59 5.11 -0.72
CA SER A 333 -16.96 4.39 -1.94
C SER A 333 -17.54 5.37 -2.96
N LEU A 334 -17.77 4.91 -4.20
CA LEU A 334 -18.46 5.72 -5.21
C LEU A 334 -19.88 6.08 -4.75
N ASP A 335 -20.63 5.13 -4.17
CA ASP A 335 -21.97 5.38 -3.62
C ASP A 335 -21.96 6.42 -2.50
N ILE A 336 -20.98 6.36 -1.59
CA ILE A 336 -20.82 7.36 -0.52
C ILE A 336 -20.54 8.73 -1.14
N LEU A 337 -19.63 8.81 -2.11
CA LEU A 337 -19.30 10.05 -2.80
C LEU A 337 -20.53 10.65 -3.50
N GLU A 338 -21.30 9.84 -4.23
CA GLU A 338 -22.51 10.27 -4.93
C GLU A 338 -23.62 10.76 -3.99
N SER A 339 -23.66 10.22 -2.76
CA SER A 339 -24.63 10.64 -1.74
C SER A 339 -24.34 12.01 -1.10
N LEU A 340 -23.11 12.54 -1.25
CA LEU A 340 -22.73 13.82 -0.66
C LEU A 340 -23.44 14.98 -1.35
N ASN A 341 -24.03 15.85 -0.54
CA ASN A 341 -24.68 17.08 -1.02
C ASN A 341 -24.44 18.24 -0.03
N PRO A 342 -23.71 19.29 -0.43
CA PRO A 342 -23.10 19.49 -1.76
C PRO A 342 -21.94 18.53 -2.07
N GLN A 343 -21.65 18.34 -3.36
CA GLN A 343 -20.48 17.58 -3.83
C GLN A 343 -19.17 18.36 -3.57
N PRO A 344 -18.05 17.68 -3.26
CA PRO A 344 -16.77 18.32 -3.03
C PRO A 344 -16.26 18.99 -4.31
N VAL A 345 -15.44 20.03 -4.14
CA VAL A 345 -14.72 20.70 -5.23
C VAL A 345 -13.68 19.76 -5.84
N ALA A 346 -13.01 18.99 -5.00
CA ALA A 346 -11.98 18.04 -5.38
C ALA A 346 -11.85 16.95 -4.30
N ILE A 347 -11.20 15.86 -4.68
CA ILE A 347 -10.79 14.77 -3.78
C ILE A 347 -9.26 14.75 -3.73
N ILE A 348 -8.69 14.61 -2.54
CA ILE A 348 -7.25 14.40 -2.37
C ILE A 348 -7.01 13.07 -1.65
N PHE A 349 -6.35 12.12 -2.33
CA PHE A 349 -5.78 10.93 -1.69
C PHE A 349 -4.42 11.29 -1.09
N SER A 350 -4.24 11.02 0.19
CA SER A 350 -3.08 11.43 0.97
C SER A 350 -1.93 10.41 0.90
N GLY A 351 -0.84 10.69 1.62
CA GLY A 351 0.28 9.76 1.75
C GLY A 351 0.01 8.60 2.70
N ASN A 352 0.89 7.60 2.64
CA ASN A 352 0.96 6.45 3.54
C ASN A 352 2.44 6.06 3.71
N ASN A 353 2.78 5.56 4.89
CA ASN A 353 4.11 5.13 5.32
C ASN A 353 4.20 3.61 5.56
N ALA A 354 3.12 2.88 5.29
CA ALA A 354 3.04 1.43 5.45
C ALA A 354 3.58 0.67 4.23
N ASN A 355 3.97 -0.57 4.49
CA ASN A 355 4.37 -1.51 3.45
C ASN A 355 3.12 -2.21 2.89
N TYR A 356 2.72 -1.93 1.65
CA TYR A 356 1.47 -2.45 1.05
C TYR A 356 1.23 -3.98 1.20
N PRO A 357 2.24 -4.87 1.07
CA PRO A 357 2.06 -6.30 1.35
C PRO A 357 1.63 -6.63 2.79
N ASN A 358 1.77 -5.69 3.73
CA ASN A 358 1.36 -5.85 5.12
C ASN A 358 0.03 -5.15 5.40
N LEU A 359 -0.69 -4.69 4.37
CA LEU A 359 -2.01 -4.08 4.49
C LEU A 359 -3.10 -4.97 3.88
N PRO A 360 -4.35 -4.88 4.38
CA PRO A 360 -5.53 -5.40 3.68
C PRO A 360 -5.84 -4.53 2.44
N MET A 361 -5.08 -4.72 1.35
CA MET A 361 -5.14 -3.85 0.15
C MET A 361 -6.54 -3.65 -0.46
N TYR A 362 -7.46 -4.59 -0.25
CA TYR A 362 -8.86 -4.45 -0.68
C TYR A 362 -9.61 -3.32 0.06
N GLU A 363 -9.10 -2.79 1.17
CA GLU A 363 -9.73 -1.64 1.84
C GLU A 363 -9.65 -0.36 1.00
N PHE A 364 -8.72 -0.27 0.03
CA PHE A 364 -8.58 0.88 -0.86
C PHE A 364 -9.54 0.84 -2.07
N ASN A 365 -10.38 -0.19 -2.19
CA ASN A 365 -11.19 -0.42 -3.39
C ASN A 365 -12.16 0.70 -3.71
N GLY A 366 -12.79 1.32 -2.70
CA GLY A 366 -13.65 2.48 -2.93
C GLY A 366 -12.88 3.66 -3.52
N GLY A 367 -11.63 3.86 -3.08
CA GLY A 367 -10.69 4.80 -3.70
C GLY A 367 -10.36 4.44 -5.16
N PHE A 368 -10.11 3.16 -5.45
CA PHE A 368 -9.86 2.69 -6.82
C PHE A 368 -11.05 2.91 -7.75
N GLU A 369 -12.28 2.68 -7.29
CA GLU A 369 -13.49 2.98 -8.06
C GLU A 369 -13.65 4.46 -8.33
N ILE A 370 -13.38 5.32 -7.34
CA ILE A 370 -13.42 6.78 -7.51
C ILE A 370 -12.38 7.22 -8.55
N VAL A 371 -11.14 6.72 -8.45
CA VAL A 371 -10.10 6.99 -9.46
C VAL A 371 -10.55 6.56 -10.85
N ARG A 372 -11.19 5.40 -11.00
CA ARG A 372 -11.64 4.88 -12.30
C ARG A 372 -12.84 5.63 -12.87
N ASN A 373 -13.78 6.04 -12.03
CA ASN A 373 -15.14 6.37 -12.50
C ASN A 373 -15.61 7.80 -12.16
N SER A 374 -14.99 8.49 -11.19
CA SER A 374 -15.48 9.82 -10.77
C SER A 374 -15.11 10.92 -11.77
N ASP A 375 -16.03 11.86 -11.98
CA ASP A 375 -15.78 13.10 -12.75
C ASP A 375 -15.23 14.24 -11.87
N ILE A 376 -15.25 14.08 -10.55
CA ILE A 376 -14.70 15.07 -9.62
C ILE A 376 -13.18 15.14 -9.81
N PRO A 377 -12.58 16.34 -9.80
CA PRO A 377 -11.13 16.48 -9.80
C PRO A 377 -10.45 15.70 -8.66
N ILE A 378 -9.39 14.94 -8.98
CA ILE A 378 -8.65 14.12 -8.02
C ILE A 378 -7.16 14.51 -8.03
N LEU A 379 -6.57 14.62 -6.84
CA LEU A 379 -5.12 14.67 -6.64
C LEU A 379 -4.66 13.52 -5.73
N GLY A 380 -3.76 12.67 -6.21
CA GLY A 380 -3.05 11.70 -5.37
C GLY A 380 -1.71 12.24 -4.88
N ILE A 381 -1.42 12.17 -3.58
CA ILE A 381 -0.14 12.60 -2.98
C ILE A 381 0.61 11.38 -2.44
N CYS A 382 1.85 11.15 -2.87
CA CYS A 382 2.71 10.05 -2.43
C CYS A 382 2.04 8.66 -2.58
N ALA A 383 1.44 8.11 -1.53
CA ALA A 383 0.66 6.87 -1.62
C ALA A 383 -0.58 7.06 -2.49
N GLY A 384 -1.29 8.19 -2.40
CA GLY A 384 -2.40 8.51 -3.31
C GLY A 384 -2.00 8.47 -4.78
N HIS A 385 -0.82 9.02 -5.12
CA HIS A 385 -0.24 8.95 -6.48
C HIS A 385 0.02 7.50 -6.91
N GLN A 386 0.43 6.62 -5.99
CA GLN A 386 0.63 5.20 -6.25
C GLN A 386 -0.70 4.44 -6.39
N LEU A 387 -1.69 4.76 -5.56
CA LEU A 387 -3.02 4.17 -5.58
C LEU A 387 -3.72 4.42 -6.92
N GLU A 388 -3.46 5.54 -7.59
CA GLU A 388 -4.01 5.84 -8.92
C GLU A 388 -3.64 4.80 -9.98
N VAL A 389 -2.39 4.33 -10.02
CA VAL A 389 -1.99 3.24 -10.94
C VAL A 389 -2.40 1.87 -10.40
N MET A 390 -2.42 1.69 -9.07
CA MET A 390 -2.89 0.46 -8.44
C MET A 390 -4.38 0.20 -8.68
N ALA A 391 -5.19 1.23 -8.93
CA ALA A 391 -6.59 1.11 -9.34
C ALA A 391 -6.79 0.30 -10.64
N TYR A 392 -5.73 0.17 -11.44
CA TYR A 392 -5.71 -0.63 -12.67
C TYR A 392 -4.88 -1.93 -12.51
N GLY A 393 -4.28 -2.14 -11.33
CA GLY A 393 -3.47 -3.31 -11.02
C GLY A 393 -2.53 -3.09 -9.83
N TYR A 394 -2.72 -3.84 -8.73
CA TYR A 394 -1.95 -3.64 -7.48
C TYR A 394 -0.43 -3.70 -7.66
N THR A 395 0.06 -4.44 -8.66
CA THR A 395 1.49 -4.59 -8.93
C THR A 395 2.08 -3.42 -9.74
N TYR A 396 1.27 -2.48 -10.23
CA TYR A 396 1.71 -1.36 -11.09
C TYR A 396 2.45 -0.24 -10.35
N ALA A 397 2.53 -0.33 -9.03
CA ALA A 397 3.51 0.36 -8.22
C ALA A 397 4.39 -0.66 -7.47
N HIS A 398 5.62 -0.28 -7.20
CA HIS A 398 6.64 -1.18 -6.67
C HIS A 398 7.61 -0.43 -5.76
N SER A 399 8.29 -1.17 -4.88
CA SER A 399 9.38 -0.59 -4.11
C SER A 399 10.54 -0.22 -5.05
N THR A 400 11.20 0.91 -4.78
CA THR A 400 12.40 1.34 -5.49
C THR A 400 13.64 0.58 -4.99
N GLY A 401 13.62 0.10 -3.75
CA GLY A 401 14.75 -0.56 -3.08
C GLY A 401 15.62 0.37 -2.24
N TRP A 402 15.21 1.63 -2.11
CA TRP A 402 15.79 2.63 -1.22
C TRP A 402 14.69 3.50 -0.61
N PHE A 403 15.04 4.29 0.41
CA PHE A 403 14.13 5.25 1.01
C PHE A 403 14.60 6.67 0.68
N ASP A 404 13.74 7.40 -0.01
CA ASP A 404 13.90 8.83 -0.25
C ASP A 404 13.50 9.59 1.02
N HIS A 405 14.37 10.47 1.49
CA HIS A 405 14.14 11.34 2.66
C HIS A 405 14.67 12.75 2.37
N THR A 406 14.67 13.12 1.09
CA THR A 406 15.34 14.32 0.61
C THR A 406 14.71 15.58 1.17
N ILE A 407 15.56 16.58 1.41
CA ILE A 407 15.23 17.97 1.76
C ILE A 407 14.64 18.24 3.16
N LEU A 408 14.43 17.20 3.98
CA LEU A 408 14.06 17.39 5.39
C LEU A 408 15.24 17.85 6.27
N ASP A 409 16.46 17.57 5.85
CA ASP A 409 17.67 17.89 6.61
C ASP A 409 18.70 18.64 5.74
N ILE A 410 18.73 19.97 5.89
CA ILE A 410 19.66 20.87 5.20
C ILE A 410 21.11 20.59 5.65
N GLU A 411 21.33 19.86 6.75
CA GLU A 411 22.66 19.46 7.23
C GLU A 411 23.18 18.19 6.55
N THR A 412 22.35 17.45 5.80
CA THR A 412 22.83 16.28 5.05
C THR A 412 23.54 16.72 3.78
N GLU A 413 24.74 16.18 3.52
CA GLU A 413 25.48 16.35 2.26
C GLU A 413 24.77 15.73 1.03
N VAL A 414 23.50 15.32 1.18
CA VAL A 414 22.69 14.71 0.14
C VAL A 414 22.03 15.81 -0.67
N VAL A 415 22.52 16.02 -1.89
CA VAL A 415 21.85 16.89 -2.86
C VAL A 415 20.53 16.21 -3.26
N PRO A 416 19.36 16.81 -3.02
CA PRO A 416 18.08 16.25 -3.46
C PRO A 416 18.07 16.08 -4.99
N ASP A 417 17.45 15.01 -5.48
CA ASP A 417 17.23 14.85 -6.92
C ASP A 417 16.27 15.95 -7.40
N SER A 418 16.69 16.68 -8.44
CA SER A 418 15.82 17.70 -9.02
C SER A 418 14.74 17.04 -9.90
N ILE A 419 13.51 17.54 -9.80
CA ILE A 419 12.37 17.08 -10.58
C ILE A 419 12.28 17.88 -11.88
N GLU A 420 12.32 17.19 -13.02
CA GLU A 420 12.21 17.80 -14.35
C GLU A 420 10.77 17.74 -14.86
N ILE A 421 10.20 18.88 -15.25
CA ILE A 421 8.93 18.97 -15.96
C ILE A 421 9.16 18.62 -17.43
N ILE A 422 8.63 17.48 -17.86
CA ILE A 422 8.76 16.99 -19.23
C ILE A 422 7.56 17.38 -20.12
N LYS A 423 6.39 17.67 -19.53
CA LYS A 423 5.20 18.11 -20.25
C LYS A 423 4.53 19.27 -19.53
N LYS A 424 4.32 20.38 -20.25
CA LYS A 424 3.65 21.57 -19.71
C LYS A 424 2.21 21.26 -19.29
N SER A 425 1.82 21.77 -18.13
CA SER A 425 0.47 21.66 -17.58
C SER A 425 0.19 22.90 -16.72
N PRO A 426 -1.07 23.41 -16.69
CA PRO A 426 -1.45 24.51 -15.79
C PRO A 426 -1.18 24.20 -14.31
N VAL A 427 -1.09 22.93 -13.93
CA VAL A 427 -0.78 22.50 -12.55
C VAL A 427 0.63 22.95 -12.10
N PHE A 428 1.54 23.23 -13.04
CA PHE A 428 2.91 23.69 -12.78
C PHE A 428 3.08 25.22 -12.80
N LYS A 429 1.99 25.99 -12.77
CA LYS A 429 2.08 27.45 -12.78
C LYS A 429 2.94 27.94 -11.60
N ASN A 430 3.92 28.80 -11.88
CA ASN A 430 4.88 29.35 -10.92
C ASN A 430 5.80 28.32 -10.23
N ILE A 431 5.94 27.11 -10.79
CA ILE A 431 6.95 26.13 -10.37
C ILE A 431 8.16 26.24 -11.31
N PRO A 432 9.41 26.35 -10.80
CA PRO A 432 10.59 26.37 -11.65
C PRO A 432 10.79 25.02 -12.37
N ASN A 433 11.65 24.99 -13.40
CA ASN A 433 12.03 23.74 -14.06
C ASN A 433 13.55 23.70 -14.29
N PRO A 434 14.28 22.74 -13.70
CA PRO A 434 13.78 21.77 -12.72
C PRO A 434 13.41 22.42 -11.38
N PHE A 435 12.75 21.67 -10.50
CA PHE A 435 12.40 22.10 -9.14
C PHE A 435 12.74 21.03 -8.10
N PHE A 436 12.69 21.40 -6.82
CA PHE A 436 12.85 20.46 -5.70
C PHE A 436 11.54 20.29 -4.92
N GLY A 437 11.21 19.04 -4.58
CA GLY A 437 10.08 18.67 -3.72
C GLY A 437 10.56 17.97 -2.45
N VAL A 438 9.68 17.82 -1.46
CA VAL A 438 9.93 16.97 -0.27
C VAL A 438 9.55 15.54 -0.60
N GLU A 439 10.49 14.60 -0.50
CA GLU A 439 10.23 13.19 -0.82
C GLU A 439 10.46 12.32 0.40
N ILE A 440 9.45 11.52 0.77
CA ILE A 440 9.45 10.67 1.96
C ILE A 440 8.78 9.34 1.60
N HIS A 441 9.43 8.53 0.78
CA HIS A 441 8.81 7.31 0.24
C HIS A 441 9.87 6.28 -0.19
N SER A 442 9.43 5.04 -0.39
CA SER A 442 10.26 3.94 -0.90
C SER A 442 9.60 3.16 -2.05
N TRP A 443 8.49 3.70 -2.56
CA TRP A 443 7.64 3.11 -3.58
C TRP A 443 7.43 4.11 -4.69
N ALA A 444 7.28 3.62 -5.92
CA ALA A 444 7.04 4.46 -7.09
C ALA A 444 6.11 3.76 -8.07
N THR A 445 5.43 4.57 -8.88
CA THR A 445 4.60 4.10 -10.00
C THR A 445 5.47 3.63 -11.16
N ALA A 446 5.07 2.53 -11.80
CA ALA A 446 5.78 2.00 -12.97
C ALA A 446 5.40 2.76 -14.25
N GLU A 447 6.31 3.57 -14.79
CA GLU A 447 6.10 4.30 -16.05
C GLU A 447 5.70 3.37 -17.22
N GLU A 448 6.21 2.13 -17.27
CA GLU A 448 5.90 1.19 -18.36
C GLU A 448 4.43 0.82 -18.49
N VAL A 449 3.63 0.98 -17.43
CA VAL A 449 2.19 0.68 -17.50
C VAL A 449 1.38 1.84 -18.10
N PHE A 450 1.93 3.06 -18.18
CA PHE A 450 1.15 4.25 -18.53
C PHE A 450 0.46 4.15 -19.89
N SER A 451 1.12 3.49 -20.84
CA SER A 451 0.57 3.29 -22.19
C SER A 451 -0.67 2.38 -22.22
N ILE A 452 -0.77 1.43 -21.29
CA ILE A 452 -1.88 0.46 -21.24
C ILE A 452 -3.05 0.93 -20.37
N ILE A 453 -2.80 1.83 -19.40
CA ILE A 453 -3.84 2.37 -18.50
C ILE A 453 -4.26 3.80 -18.84
N GLY A 454 -3.68 4.41 -19.89
CA GLY A 454 -4.10 5.74 -20.36
C GLY A 454 -3.56 6.92 -19.56
N PHE A 455 -2.36 6.79 -18.99
CA PHE A 455 -1.72 7.85 -18.20
C PHE A 455 -0.72 8.67 -19.05
N GLU A 456 -0.37 9.85 -18.56
CA GLU A 456 0.67 10.73 -19.09
C GLU A 456 1.69 11.07 -18.01
N LEU A 457 2.97 10.98 -18.35
CA LEU A 457 4.06 11.47 -17.52
C LEU A 457 4.20 12.98 -17.71
N LEU A 458 4.15 13.74 -16.62
CA LEU A 458 4.23 15.20 -16.65
C LEU A 458 5.56 15.73 -16.09
N ALA A 459 6.06 15.11 -15.03
CA ALA A 459 7.37 15.40 -14.45
C ALA A 459 8.03 14.13 -13.90
N LYS A 460 9.37 14.10 -13.85
CA LYS A 460 10.12 12.94 -13.37
C LYS A 460 11.48 13.32 -12.76
N SER A 461 11.99 12.44 -11.91
CA SER A 461 13.41 12.36 -11.51
C SER A 461 13.97 11.03 -12.03
N SER A 462 14.56 10.19 -11.16
CA SER A 462 14.89 8.80 -11.46
C SER A 462 13.65 7.89 -11.58
N TYR A 463 12.48 8.40 -11.19
CA TYR A 463 11.17 7.77 -11.32
C TYR A 463 10.09 8.84 -11.61
N VAL A 464 8.86 8.39 -11.81
CA VAL A 464 7.70 9.27 -12.06
C VAL A 464 7.46 10.17 -10.86
N GLN A 465 7.38 11.48 -11.09
CA GLN A 465 7.12 12.48 -10.04
C GLN A 465 5.73 13.10 -10.15
N VAL A 466 5.25 13.32 -11.38
CA VAL A 466 3.89 13.80 -11.62
C VAL A 466 3.27 13.06 -12.79
N GLN A 467 2.08 12.52 -12.57
CA GLN A 467 1.29 11.79 -13.57
C GLN A 467 -0.09 12.41 -13.75
N LYS A 468 -0.76 12.02 -14.84
CA LYS A 468 -2.14 12.43 -15.12
C LYS A 468 -2.89 11.36 -15.91
N ILE A 469 -4.16 11.14 -15.60
CA ILE A 469 -5.04 10.34 -16.47
C ILE A 469 -5.46 11.16 -17.70
N LYS A 470 -5.29 10.60 -18.91
CA LYS A 470 -5.64 11.27 -20.17
C LYS A 470 -7.10 11.70 -20.18
N GLY A 471 -7.34 12.97 -20.52
CA GLY A 471 -8.69 13.53 -20.65
C GLY A 471 -9.41 13.82 -19.33
N ARG A 472 -8.85 13.46 -18.16
CA ARG A 472 -9.49 13.64 -16.85
C ARG A 472 -8.69 14.61 -15.96
N MET A 473 -9.35 15.24 -14.99
CA MET A 473 -8.70 16.09 -13.98
C MET A 473 -8.20 15.24 -12.80
N VAL A 474 -7.50 14.15 -13.10
CA VAL A 474 -6.90 13.24 -12.12
C VAL A 474 -5.39 13.35 -12.27
N PHE A 475 -4.73 13.86 -11.24
CA PHE A 475 -3.29 14.10 -11.18
C PHE A 475 -2.69 13.41 -9.98
N GLY A 476 -1.47 12.88 -10.11
CA GLY A 476 -0.70 12.40 -8.97
C GLY A 476 0.60 13.19 -8.82
N GLU A 477 1.02 13.46 -7.58
CA GLU A 477 2.35 13.93 -7.20
C GLU A 477 3.02 12.95 -6.22
N GLN A 478 4.26 12.54 -6.52
CA GLN A 478 5.00 11.60 -5.68
C GLN A 478 5.66 12.29 -4.47
N PHE A 479 6.04 13.56 -4.63
CA PHE A 479 6.54 14.42 -3.56
C PHE A 479 5.38 15.01 -2.74
N HIS A 480 5.70 15.57 -1.57
CA HIS A 480 4.76 16.19 -0.65
C HIS A 480 4.76 17.72 -0.82
N ALA A 481 3.89 18.26 -1.69
CA ALA A 481 3.76 19.71 -1.87
C ALA A 481 3.20 20.40 -0.60
N GLU A 482 2.47 19.66 0.23
CA GLU A 482 1.84 20.12 1.46
C GLU A 482 2.82 20.36 2.62
N VAL A 483 4.09 19.93 2.49
CA VAL A 483 5.12 20.17 3.51
C VAL A 483 5.66 21.61 3.40
N ASP A 484 5.29 22.45 4.37
CA ASP A 484 5.60 23.87 4.39
C ASP A 484 7.03 24.19 4.90
N ILE A 485 8.03 24.01 4.02
CA ILE A 485 9.43 24.42 4.26
C ILE A 485 9.99 25.24 3.09
N SER A 486 10.91 26.17 3.34
CA SER A 486 11.40 27.11 2.31
C SER A 486 12.04 26.44 1.09
N ALA A 487 12.65 25.27 1.28
CA ALA A 487 13.31 24.51 0.23
C ALA A 487 12.34 23.77 -0.70
N ASN A 488 11.09 23.56 -0.29
CA ASN A 488 10.07 22.89 -1.09
C ASN A 488 9.51 23.86 -2.14
N GLN A 489 9.91 23.67 -3.40
CA GLN A 489 9.48 24.48 -4.55
C GLN A 489 8.21 23.92 -5.21
N GLY A 490 7.77 22.71 -4.82
CA GLY A 490 6.58 22.05 -5.34
C GLY A 490 5.25 22.58 -4.76
N LYS A 491 5.29 23.35 -3.66
CA LYS A 491 4.09 23.87 -2.95
C LYS A 491 2.99 24.48 -3.84
N PRO A 492 3.29 25.23 -4.92
CA PRO A 492 2.23 25.80 -5.75
C PRO A 492 1.33 24.74 -6.41
N MET A 493 1.73 23.47 -6.47
CA MET A 493 1.03 22.41 -7.19
C MET A 493 -0.39 22.17 -6.66
N ILE A 494 -0.57 21.99 -5.34
CA ILE A 494 -1.89 21.82 -4.71
C ILE A 494 -2.76 23.07 -4.93
N TYR A 495 -2.20 24.27 -4.76
CA TYR A 495 -2.94 25.52 -5.01
C TYR A 495 -3.43 25.62 -6.45
N ASN A 496 -2.57 25.29 -7.42
CA ASN A 496 -2.91 25.33 -8.84
C ASN A 496 -3.98 24.27 -9.17
N PHE A 497 -3.86 23.06 -8.63
CA PHE A 497 -4.85 22.00 -8.81
C PHE A 497 -6.23 22.42 -8.27
N LEU A 498 -6.30 22.89 -7.03
CA LEU A 498 -7.57 23.31 -6.40
C LEU A 498 -8.18 24.54 -7.09
N SER A 499 -7.34 25.46 -7.58
CA SER A 499 -7.80 26.58 -8.43
C SER A 499 -8.45 26.10 -9.73
N LEU A 500 -7.89 25.07 -10.38
CA LEU A 500 -8.47 24.46 -11.58
C LEU A 500 -9.78 23.74 -11.26
N ALA A 501 -9.84 23.04 -10.13
CA ALA A 501 -11.02 22.33 -9.66
C ALA A 501 -12.20 23.28 -9.35
N LEU A 502 -11.95 24.40 -8.67
CA LEU A 502 -12.95 25.47 -8.44
C LEU A 502 -13.51 26.01 -9.76
N ASN A 503 -12.64 26.30 -10.72
CA ASN A 503 -13.06 26.77 -12.04
C ASN A 503 -13.88 25.71 -12.79
N HIS A 504 -13.53 24.42 -12.65
CA HIS A 504 -14.29 23.31 -13.22
C HIS A 504 -15.70 23.24 -12.64
N LYS A 505 -15.84 23.24 -11.31
CA LYS A 505 -17.14 23.23 -10.60
C LYS A 505 -18.03 24.42 -10.97
N ASN A 506 -17.45 25.61 -11.07
CA ASN A 506 -18.19 26.81 -11.47
C ASN A 506 -18.71 26.71 -12.91
N ASN A 507 -17.94 26.13 -13.83
CA ASN A 507 -18.37 25.94 -15.21
C ASN A 507 -19.44 24.84 -15.36
N THR A 508 -19.39 23.77 -14.56
CA THR A 508 -20.44 22.73 -14.57
C THR A 508 -21.76 23.29 -14.03
N ASN A 509 -21.72 24.12 -12.97
CA ASN A 509 -22.92 24.74 -12.40
C ASN A 509 -23.60 25.77 -13.32
N ILE A 510 -22.88 26.36 -14.28
CA ILE A 510 -23.45 27.30 -15.26
C ILE A 510 -24.17 26.56 -16.41
N ASN A 511 -23.78 25.32 -16.70
CA ASN A 511 -24.27 24.55 -17.84
C ASN A 511 -25.41 23.57 -17.51
N ASN A 512 -25.72 23.40 -16.22
CA ASN A 512 -26.87 22.66 -15.70
C ASN A 512 -27.94 23.65 -15.23
#